data_AF-A0A5Q4VEU1-F1
#
_entry.id   AF-A0A5Q4VEU1-F1
#
_cell.length_a   1.000
_cell.length_b   1.000
_cell.length_c   1.000
_cell.angle_alpha   90.00
_cell.angle_beta   90.00
_cell.angle_gamma   90.00
#
_symmetry.space_group_name_H-M   'P 1'
#
loop_
_entity.id
_entity.type
_entity.pdbx_description
1 polymer ?
#
loop_
_entity_poly.entity_id
_entity_poly.type
_entity_poly.pdbx_seq_one_letter_code
_entity_poly.pdbx_strand_id
1 'polypeptide(L)'
;MLMADTGQQESVVERWMTYSTLYLEDFWLVTMGWQWLKQALSAREKLGSAKGGAASFYDGKISVCRYFFACYLPKHEALCHRLMTKEALTLSIQTEHFS
;
A
#
# COMPACT_ATOMS: atom_id res chain seq x y z
N MET A 1 -0.39 32.04 27.56
CA MET A 1 -1.47 31.07 27.26
C MET A 1 -2.34 31.73 26.21
N LEU A 2 -2.39 31.40 24.91
CA LEU A 2 -1.96 30.30 24.04
C LEU A 2 -1.75 30.91 22.63
N MET A 3 -0.54 31.09 22.09
CA MET A 3 -0.33 31.48 20.67
C MET A 3 1.10 31.13 20.21
N ALA A 4 1.59 29.91 20.45
CA ALA A 4 2.96 29.52 20.07
C ALA A 4 3.09 28.07 19.56
N ASP A 5 2.05 27.51 18.93
CA ASP A 5 2.10 26.14 18.38
C ASP A 5 1.68 26.04 16.90
N THR A 6 1.10 27.11 16.34
CA THR A 6 0.53 27.10 14.98
C THR A 6 1.58 26.89 13.89
N GLY A 7 2.81 27.40 14.06
CA GLY A 7 3.90 27.24 13.10
C GLY A 7 4.56 25.85 13.11
N GLN A 8 4.47 25.10 14.21
CA GLN A 8 4.93 23.71 14.25
C GLN A 8 3.89 22.80 13.58
N GLN A 9 2.60 23.12 13.75
CA GLN A 9 1.46 22.36 13.23
C GLN A 9 1.34 22.42 11.69
N GLU A 10 1.59 23.57 11.06
CA GLU A 10 1.57 23.71 9.58
C GLU A 10 2.60 22.78 8.91
N SER A 11 3.82 22.72 9.44
CA SER A 11 4.89 21.87 8.89
C SER A 11 4.59 20.36 8.96
N VAL A 12 3.73 19.97 9.91
CA VAL A 12 3.32 18.57 10.08
C VAL A 12 2.25 18.24 9.06
N VAL A 13 1.23 19.09 8.90
CA VAL A 13 0.16 18.89 7.91
C VAL A 13 0.71 18.83 6.48
N GLU A 14 1.59 19.76 6.09
CA GLU A 14 2.19 19.79 4.75
C GLU A 14 3.01 18.52 4.44
N ARG A 15 3.69 17.99 5.46
CA ARG A 15 4.43 16.73 5.36
C ARG A 15 3.52 15.53 5.15
N TRP A 16 2.38 15.46 5.85
CA TRP A 16 1.39 14.39 5.62
C TRP A 16 0.78 14.47 4.23
N MET A 17 0.49 15.69 3.76
CA MET A 17 -0.12 15.90 2.44
C MET A 17 0.84 15.52 1.31
N THR A 18 2.13 15.84 1.47
CA THR A 18 3.21 15.52 0.52
C THR A 18 3.25 14.03 0.14
N TYR A 19 3.05 13.14 1.11
CA TYR A 19 3.15 11.69 0.91
C TYR A 19 1.79 10.97 0.93
N SER A 20 0.68 11.71 0.90
CA SER A 20 -0.68 11.15 0.96
C SER A 20 -0.95 10.13 -0.15
N THR A 21 -0.46 10.35 -1.37
CA THR A 21 -0.59 9.42 -2.50
C THR A 21 0.20 8.14 -2.28
N LEU A 22 1.43 8.23 -1.75
CA LEU A 22 2.24 7.06 -1.40
C LEU A 22 1.60 6.25 -0.27
N TYR A 23 0.98 6.93 0.70
CA TYR A 23 0.21 6.26 1.75
C TYR A 23 -0.99 5.50 1.17
N LEU A 24 -1.75 6.13 0.28
CA LEU A 24 -2.86 5.45 -0.40
C LEU A 24 -2.38 4.26 -1.23
N GLU A 25 -1.18 4.37 -1.83
CA GLU A 25 -0.54 3.26 -2.54
C GLU A 25 -0.26 2.07 -1.61
N ASP A 26 0.39 2.34 -0.48
CA ASP A 26 0.70 1.31 0.50
C ASP A 26 -0.56 0.68 1.11
N PHE A 27 -1.54 1.52 1.44
CA PHE A 27 -2.81 1.10 2.01
C PHE A 27 -3.57 0.13 1.10
N TRP A 28 -3.61 0.39 -0.22
CA TRP A 28 -4.28 -0.54 -1.13
C TRP A 28 -3.51 -1.85 -1.29
N LEU A 29 -2.17 -1.84 -1.26
CA LEU A 29 -1.36 -3.07 -1.33
C LEU A 29 -1.71 -4.02 -0.19
N VAL A 30 -1.74 -3.51 1.05
CA VAL A 30 -2.10 -4.29 2.24
C VAL A 30 -3.54 -4.77 2.17
N THR A 31 -4.47 -3.86 1.85
CA THR A 31 -5.91 -4.17 1.78
C THR A 31 -6.20 -5.23 0.72
N MET A 32 -5.64 -5.10 -0.48
CA MET A 32 -5.82 -6.05 -1.58
C MET A 32 -5.09 -7.37 -1.32
N GLY A 33 -3.90 -7.33 -0.70
CA GLY A 33 -3.20 -8.53 -0.25
C GLY A 33 -4.06 -9.37 0.70
N TRP A 34 -4.72 -8.71 1.67
CA TRP A 34 -5.68 -9.39 2.56
C TRP A 34 -6.88 -9.98 1.80
N GLN A 35 -7.47 -9.25 0.84
CA GLN A 35 -8.59 -9.80 0.06
C GLN A 35 -8.15 -11.00 -0.80
N TRP A 36 -6.98 -10.95 -1.43
CA TRP A 36 -6.44 -12.07 -2.20
C TRP A 36 -6.21 -13.29 -1.32
N LEU A 37 -5.65 -13.10 -0.13
CA LEU A 37 -5.43 -14.17 0.83
C LEU A 37 -6.76 -14.83 1.24
N LYS A 38 -7.79 -14.04 1.55
CA LYS A 38 -9.14 -14.56 1.87
C LYS A 38 -9.72 -15.39 0.73
N GLN A 39 -9.63 -14.90 -0.50
CA GLN A 39 -10.13 -15.63 -1.68
C GLN A 39 -9.34 -16.91 -1.91
N ALA A 40 -8.01 -16.88 -1.77
CA ALA A 40 -7.16 -18.05 -1.95
C ALA A 40 -7.40 -19.14 -0.88
N LEU A 41 -7.60 -18.75 0.38
CA LEU A 41 -7.96 -19.67 1.46
C LEU A 41 -9.30 -20.37 1.15
N SER A 42 -10.33 -19.59 0.78
CA SER A 42 -11.63 -20.17 0.43
C SER A 42 -11.58 -21.04 -0.83
N ALA A 43 -10.79 -20.64 -1.83
CA ALA A 43 -10.59 -21.42 -3.06
C ALA A 43 -9.90 -22.76 -2.76
N ARG A 44 -8.87 -22.75 -1.89
CA ARG A 44 -8.14 -23.94 -1.49
C ARG A 44 -9.02 -24.96 -0.77
N GLU A 45 -9.91 -24.50 0.12
CA GLU A 45 -10.88 -25.36 0.80
C GLU A 45 -11.85 -26.04 -0.18
N LYS A 46 -12.34 -25.29 -1.17
CA LYS A 46 -13.33 -25.78 -2.14
C LYS A 46 -12.73 -26.63 -3.26
N LEU A 47 -11.43 -26.50 -3.52
CA LEU A 47 -10.74 -27.19 -4.61
C LEU A 47 -10.82 -28.72 -4.46
N GLY A 48 -10.77 -29.25 -3.23
CA GLY A 48 -10.77 -30.70 -2.97
C GLY A 48 -12.04 -31.43 -3.47
N SER A 49 -13.17 -30.73 -3.57
CA SER A 49 -14.44 -31.28 -4.09
C SER A 49 -14.84 -30.70 -5.45
N ALA A 50 -14.07 -29.77 -6.00
CA ALA A 50 -14.41 -29.07 -7.24
C ALA A 50 -14.25 -29.98 -8.46
N LYS A 51 -15.13 -29.83 -9.45
CA LYS A 51 -15.09 -30.57 -10.73
C LYS A 51 -15.23 -29.63 -11.91
N GLY A 52 -14.64 -30.02 -13.04
CA GLY A 52 -14.71 -29.25 -14.28
C GLY A 52 -14.22 -27.81 -14.10
N GLY A 53 -14.91 -26.84 -14.69
CA GLY A 53 -14.51 -25.44 -14.68
C GLY A 53 -14.38 -24.80 -13.30
N ALA A 54 -15.03 -25.34 -12.26
CA ALA A 54 -14.88 -24.85 -10.89
C ALA A 54 -13.46 -25.07 -10.34
N ALA A 55 -12.83 -26.21 -10.67
CA ALA A 55 -11.46 -26.51 -10.24
C ALA A 55 -10.48 -25.49 -10.84
N SER A 56 -10.56 -25.29 -12.16
CA SER A 56 -9.73 -24.29 -12.86
C SER A 56 -9.94 -22.86 -12.35
N PHE A 57 -11.18 -22.49 -11.98
CA PHE A 57 -11.46 -21.19 -11.39
C PHE A 57 -10.76 -21.01 -10.02
N TYR A 58 -10.82 -22.01 -9.14
CA TYR A 58 -10.17 -21.96 -7.83
C TYR A 58 -8.64 -21.96 -7.96
N ASP A 59 -8.07 -22.76 -8.86
CA ASP A 59 -6.64 -22.72 -9.17
C ASP A 59 -6.20 -21.35 -9.69
N GLY A 60 -7.03 -20.70 -10.51
CA GLY A 60 -6.83 -19.32 -10.96
C GLY A 60 -6.77 -18.34 -9.79
N LYS A 61 -7.69 -18.45 -8.81
CA LYS A 61 -7.70 -17.60 -7.61
C LYS A 61 -6.42 -17.76 -6.78
N ILE A 62 -5.97 -19.00 -6.58
CA ILE A 62 -4.72 -19.29 -5.85
C ILE A 62 -3.52 -18.72 -6.62
N SER A 63 -3.49 -18.89 -7.94
CA SER A 63 -2.40 -18.41 -8.79
C SER A 63 -2.29 -16.89 -8.79
N VAL A 64 -3.41 -16.16 -8.89
CA VAL A 64 -3.40 -14.69 -8.80
C VAL A 64 -2.95 -14.21 -7.42
N CYS A 65 -3.37 -14.87 -6.34
CA CYS A 65 -2.87 -14.54 -5.00
C CYS A 65 -1.35 -14.71 -4.91
N ARG A 66 -0.79 -15.80 -5.45
CA ARG A 66 0.67 -16.01 -5.48
C ARG A 66 1.39 -14.93 -6.28
N TYR A 67 0.86 -14.59 -7.45
CA TYR A 67 1.39 -13.52 -8.29
C TYR A 67 1.35 -12.17 -7.57
N PHE A 68 0.24 -11.82 -6.92
CA PHE A 68 0.14 -10.58 -6.16
C PHE A 68 1.18 -10.48 -5.04
N PHE A 69 1.33 -11.54 -4.25
CA PHE A 69 2.29 -11.58 -3.15
C PHE A 69 3.75 -11.61 -3.63
N ALA A 70 4.02 -12.16 -4.82
CA ALA A 70 5.37 -12.19 -5.39
C ALA A 70 5.76 -10.89 -6.10
N CYS A 71 4.82 -10.22 -6.78
CA CYS A 71 5.14 -9.11 -7.70
C CYS A 71 4.72 -7.73 -7.17
N TYR A 72 3.67 -7.64 -6.37
CA TYR A 72 3.12 -6.35 -5.90
C TYR A 72 3.40 -6.10 -4.44
N LEU A 73 3.15 -7.09 -3.58
CA LEU A 73 3.33 -6.92 -2.14
C LEU A 73 4.76 -6.51 -1.73
N PRO A 74 5.85 -6.91 -2.41
CA PRO A 74 7.19 -6.44 -2.05
C PRO A 74 7.37 -4.91 -2.11
N LYS A 75 6.54 -4.20 -2.88
CA LYS A 75 6.57 -2.72 -2.93
C LYS A 75 6.22 -2.08 -1.59
N HIS A 76 5.46 -2.77 -0.74
CA HIS A 76 5.09 -2.33 0.61
C HIS A 76 6.32 -1.94 1.43
N GLU A 77 7.39 -2.73 1.38
CA GLU A 77 8.60 -2.48 2.18
C GLU A 77 9.23 -1.12 1.85
N ALA A 78 9.39 -0.83 0.56
CA ALA A 78 9.95 0.44 0.10
C ALA A 78 9.03 1.63 0.42
N LEU A 79 7.71 1.48 0.23
CA LEU A 79 6.73 2.52 0.53
C LEU A 79 6.66 2.81 2.03
N CYS A 80 6.59 1.77 2.87
CA CYS A 80 6.65 1.91 4.32
C CYS A 80 7.94 2.58 4.78
N HIS A 81 9.10 2.18 4.25
CA HIS A 81 10.36 2.84 4.58
C HIS A 81 10.31 4.34 4.27
N ARG A 82 9.78 4.72 3.09
CA ARG A 82 9.65 6.12 2.70
C ARG A 82 8.70 6.89 3.61
N LEU A 83 7.54 6.33 3.93
CA LEU A 83 6.50 6.94 4.77
C LEU A 83 6.94 7.11 6.22
N MET A 84 7.80 6.22 6.73
CA MET A 84 8.30 6.27 8.11
C MET A 84 9.51 7.19 8.30
N THR A 85 10.11 7.66 7.20
CA THR A 85 11.30 8.52 7.26
C THR A 85 10.90 9.97 7.55
N LYS A 86 11.62 10.63 8.47
CA LYS A 86 11.38 12.03 8.89
C LYS A 86 11.82 13.10 7.90
N GLU A 87 12.25 12.73 6.71
CA GLU A 87 12.73 13.67 5.72
C GLU A 87 11.59 13.99 4.74
N ALA A 88 11.22 15.28 4.65
CA ALA A 88 10.22 15.78 3.72
C ALA A 88 10.93 16.44 2.53
N LEU A 89 11.51 15.62 1.65
CA LEU A 89 12.40 16.07 0.57
C LEU A 89 11.78 17.18 -0.27
N THR A 90 10.53 17.03 -0.71
CA THR A 90 9.86 18.00 -1.58
C THR A 90 9.60 19.35 -0.91
N LEU A 91 9.50 19.40 0.42
CA LEU A 91 9.35 20.65 1.16
C LEU A 91 10.67 21.40 1.32
N SER A 92 11.81 20.72 1.10
CA SER A 92 13.14 21.31 1.22
C SER A 92 13.71 21.90 -0.08
N ILE A 93 13.05 21.67 -1.22
CA ILE A 93 13.54 22.13 -2.52
C ILE A 93 13.12 23.58 -2.75
N GLN A 94 14.09 24.45 -3.04
CA GLN A 94 13.84 25.85 -3.39
C GLN A 94 13.20 25.94 -4.77
N THR A 95 12.16 26.77 -4.92
CA THR A 95 11.47 27.01 -6.20
C THR A 95 12.42 27.47 -7.30
N GLU A 96 13.48 28.20 -6.92
CA GLU A 96 14.52 28.72 -7.82
C GLU A 96 15.20 27.63 -8.67
N HIS A 97 15.26 26.39 -8.17
CA HIS A 97 15.85 25.26 -8.88
C HIS A 97 15.00 24.72 -10.04
N PHE A 98 13.76 25.19 -10.20
CA PHE A 98 12.82 24.74 -11.24
C PHE A 98 12.55 25.81 -12.32
N SER A 99 13.38 26.87 -12.36
CA SER A 99 13.26 28.01 -13.28
C SER A 99 13.89 27.76 -14.65
#